data_AF-A0A0G0QSX5-F1
#
_entry.id   AF-A0A0G0QSX5-F1
#
_cell.length_a   1.000
_cell.length_b   1.000
_cell.length_c   1.000
_cell.angle_alpha   90.00
_cell.angle_beta   90.00
_cell.angle_gamma   90.00
#
_symmetry.space_group_name_H-M   'P 1'
#
loop_
_entity.id
_entity.type
_entity.pdbx_description
1 polymer ?
#
loop_
_entity_poly.entity_id
_entity_poly.type
_entity_poly.pdbx_seq_one_letter_code
_entity_poly.pdbx_strand_id
1 'polypeptide(L)'
;MEIKDEIITANGKTISIPEDTKKHLSAHPDVLEFLEEAISKTVVPEKAKYFEGAINLGRIIGESKLIETEKIMPNEKTTFAFRLERKYPSRVIKNEKGMLCDSVTIEIKFDNVKKEYYLSTAYVGFPCPYEPFYISDETSDEFKQALDFWCKHALVYDSVIMDSAFEASWDEVLKKYPSG
;
A
#
# COMPACT_ATOMS: atom_id res chain seq x y z
N MET A 1 20.36 -3.10 5.38
CA MET A 1 20.57 -2.20 4.24
C MET A 1 20.23 -0.80 4.70
N GLU A 2 21.07 0.19 4.44
CA GLU A 2 20.86 1.57 4.87
C GLU A 2 20.03 2.29 3.81
N ILE A 3 18.88 2.85 4.22
CA ILE A 3 18.01 3.64 3.34
C ILE A 3 18.60 5.05 3.28
N LYS A 4 18.90 5.54 2.08
CA LYS A 4 19.36 6.91 1.86
C LYS A 4 18.36 7.92 2.42
N ASP A 5 18.85 9.05 2.92
CA ASP A 5 17.97 10.13 3.40
C ASP A 5 17.29 10.87 2.25
N GLU A 6 17.92 10.90 1.07
CA GLU A 6 17.43 11.62 -0.10
C GLU A 6 17.75 10.85 -1.39
N ILE A 7 16.83 10.89 -2.35
CA ILE A 7 16.99 10.28 -3.67
C ILE A 7 16.48 11.24 -4.74
N ILE A 8 17.22 11.36 -5.84
CA ILE A 8 16.90 12.26 -6.95
C ILE A 8 16.09 11.50 -8.01
N THR A 9 14.99 12.10 -8.47
CA THR A 9 14.10 11.58 -9.52
C THR A 9 14.67 11.77 -10.93
N ALA A 10 14.06 11.13 -11.93
CA ALA A 10 14.46 11.26 -13.33
C ALA A 10 14.37 12.70 -13.86
N ASN A 11 13.44 13.49 -13.31
CA ASN A 11 13.29 14.91 -13.63
C ASN A 11 13.97 15.86 -12.63
N GLY A 12 14.92 15.35 -11.83
CA GLY A 12 15.81 16.16 -10.99
C GLY A 12 15.20 16.69 -9.69
N LYS A 13 14.05 16.17 -9.25
CA LYS A 13 13.49 16.52 -7.94
C LYS A 13 14.14 15.69 -6.83
N THR A 14 14.43 16.33 -5.71
CA THR A 14 14.91 15.63 -4.51
C THR A 14 13.71 15.13 -3.71
N ILE A 15 13.70 13.83 -3.40
CA ILE A 15 12.72 13.18 -2.53
C ILE A 15 13.41 12.83 -1.22
N SER A 16 12.98 13.45 -0.12
CA SER A 16 13.44 13.05 1.22
C SER A 16 12.76 11.77 1.67
N ILE A 17 13.44 10.98 2.51
CA ILE A 17 12.91 9.76 3.12
C ILE A 17 12.93 9.97 4.65
N PRO A 18 11.85 10.53 5.22
CA PRO A 18 11.74 10.78 6.65
C PRO A 18 11.88 9.51 7.48
N GLU A 19 12.33 9.64 8.73
CA GLU A 19 12.51 8.52 9.65
C GLU A 19 11.20 7.74 9.89
N ASP A 20 10.06 8.43 9.94
CA ASP A 20 8.76 7.78 10.08
C ASP A 20 8.38 6.98 8.83
N THR A 21 8.76 7.43 7.63
CA THR A 21 8.63 6.64 6.40
C THR A 21 9.53 5.40 6.46
N LYS A 22 10.79 5.53 6.93
CA LYS A 22 11.69 4.38 7.07
C LYS A 22 11.12 3.32 8.02
N LYS A 23 10.52 3.74 9.14
CA LYS A 23 9.79 2.84 10.05
C LYS A 23 8.61 2.17 9.36
N HIS A 24 7.79 2.94 8.63
CA HIS A 24 6.67 2.39 7.87
C HIS A 24 7.09 1.32 6.85
N LEU A 25 8.22 1.54 6.17
CA LEU A 25 8.77 0.60 5.20
C LEU A 25 9.27 -0.71 5.83
N SER A 26 9.37 -0.81 7.16
CA SER A 26 9.64 -2.10 7.82
C SER A 26 8.53 -3.13 7.61
N ALA A 27 7.30 -2.67 7.31
CA ALA A 27 6.19 -3.52 6.90
C ALA A 27 6.26 -3.96 5.41
N HIS A 28 7.24 -3.43 4.66
CA HIS A 28 7.48 -3.67 3.24
C HIS A 28 8.97 -3.97 2.98
N PRO A 29 9.55 -5.01 3.61
CA PRO A 29 10.99 -5.24 3.56
C PRO A 29 11.51 -5.58 2.15
N ASP A 30 10.64 -6.09 1.29
CA ASP A 30 10.90 -6.47 -0.10
C ASP A 30 11.14 -5.28 -1.03
N VAL A 31 10.55 -4.11 -0.74
CA VAL A 31 10.74 -2.93 -1.59
C VAL A 31 12.10 -2.25 -1.39
N LEU A 32 12.74 -2.49 -0.24
CA LEU A 32 13.88 -1.69 0.21
C LEU A 32 15.05 -1.73 -0.78
N GLU A 33 15.27 -2.87 -1.45
CA GLU A 33 16.40 -3.04 -2.39
C GLU A 33 16.17 -2.34 -3.72
N PHE A 34 14.92 -2.02 -4.04
CA PHE A 34 14.51 -1.39 -5.29
C PHE A 34 14.16 0.09 -5.14
N LEU A 35 14.10 0.59 -3.92
CA LEU A 35 13.59 1.92 -3.61
C LEU A 35 14.35 3.02 -4.35
N GLU A 36 15.68 2.96 -4.34
CA GLU A 36 16.52 3.92 -5.05
C GLU A 36 16.29 3.88 -6.56
N GLU A 37 16.29 2.68 -7.16
CA GLU A 37 16.06 2.52 -8.59
C GLU A 37 14.67 3.04 -9.00
N ALA A 38 13.64 2.73 -8.22
CA ALA A 38 12.27 3.15 -8.48
C ALA A 38 12.12 4.68 -8.41
N ILE A 39 12.62 5.32 -7.34
CA ILE A 39 12.55 6.78 -7.20
C ILE A 39 13.36 7.47 -8.31
N SER A 40 14.56 6.98 -8.63
CA SER A 40 15.39 7.57 -9.69
C SER A 40 14.83 7.43 -11.10
N LYS A 41 13.92 6.47 -11.34
CA LYS A 41 13.17 6.36 -12.61
C LYS A 41 11.89 7.18 -12.65
N THR A 42 11.48 7.76 -11.52
CA THR A 42 10.19 8.46 -11.41
C THR A 42 10.24 9.84 -12.05
N VAL A 43 9.15 10.25 -12.69
CA VAL A 43 8.92 11.65 -13.09
C VAL A 43 7.77 12.19 -12.25
N VAL A 44 8.09 13.03 -11.27
CA VAL A 44 7.06 13.67 -10.43
C VAL A 44 6.53 14.91 -11.16
N PRO A 45 5.22 14.99 -11.47
CA PRO A 45 4.68 16.11 -12.23
C PRO A 45 4.92 17.46 -11.54
N GLU A 46 5.08 18.52 -12.34
CA GLU A 46 5.26 19.87 -11.82
C GLU A 46 4.07 20.30 -10.96
N LYS A 47 4.36 20.90 -9.80
CA LYS A 47 3.35 21.36 -8.83
C LYS A 47 2.44 20.27 -8.26
N ALA A 48 2.73 18.99 -8.50
CA ALA A 48 2.00 17.90 -7.86
C ALA A 48 2.16 18.00 -6.34
N LYS A 49 1.04 17.98 -5.62
CA LYS A 49 1.05 17.87 -4.14
C LYS A 49 1.09 16.41 -3.69
N TYR A 50 0.70 15.50 -4.58
CA TYR A 50 0.62 14.07 -4.39
C TYR A 50 0.94 13.41 -5.73
N PHE A 51 1.70 12.33 -5.68
CA PHE A 51 1.97 11.43 -6.79
C PHE A 51 1.91 10.00 -6.27
N GLU A 52 1.19 9.14 -6.98
CA GLU A 52 1.20 7.70 -6.79
C GLU A 52 1.38 7.05 -8.15
N GLY A 53 2.29 6.08 -8.23
CA GLY A 53 2.53 5.38 -9.48
C GLY A 53 3.31 4.09 -9.30
N ALA A 54 2.97 3.10 -10.14
CA ALA A 54 3.77 1.90 -10.35
C ALA A 54 4.94 2.21 -11.29
N ILE A 55 6.16 1.98 -10.80
CA ILE A 55 7.39 2.16 -11.55
C ILE A 55 7.88 0.78 -12.00
N ASN A 56 7.79 0.51 -13.30
CA ASN A 56 8.25 -0.74 -13.89
C ASN A 56 9.79 -0.79 -13.93
N LEU A 57 10.38 -1.85 -13.39
CA LEU A 57 11.82 -2.05 -13.32
C LEU A 57 12.38 -2.98 -14.42
N GLY A 58 11.52 -3.44 -15.33
CA GLY A 58 11.87 -4.21 -16.52
C GLY A 58 12.28 -5.66 -16.23
N ARG A 59 12.12 -6.12 -14.99
CA ARG A 59 12.46 -7.46 -14.53
C ARG A 59 11.57 -7.83 -13.35
N ILE A 60 11.37 -9.13 -13.12
CA ILE A 60 10.72 -9.60 -11.90
C ILE A 60 11.58 -9.18 -10.69
N ILE A 61 10.98 -8.45 -9.77
CA ILE A 61 11.63 -7.92 -8.56
C ILE A 61 11.09 -8.53 -7.27
N GLY A 62 9.99 -9.27 -7.34
CA GLY A 62 9.42 -9.93 -6.18
C GLY A 62 8.01 -10.39 -6.42
N GLU A 63 7.25 -10.47 -5.35
CA GLU A 63 5.85 -10.86 -5.35
C GLU A 63 4.98 -9.75 -4.75
N SER A 64 3.99 -9.27 -5.50
CA SER A 64 2.91 -8.45 -4.93
C SER A 64 2.15 -9.26 -3.90
N LYS A 65 2.07 -8.75 -2.67
CA LYS A 65 1.29 -9.37 -1.61
C LYS A 65 -0.21 -9.16 -1.78
N LEU A 66 -0.63 -8.22 -2.62
CA LEU A 66 -2.03 -8.06 -3.00
C LEU A 66 -2.32 -8.97 -4.20
N ILE A 67 -3.27 -9.90 -4.02
CA ILE A 67 -3.69 -10.83 -5.06
C ILE A 67 -5.19 -10.71 -5.33
N GLU A 68 -5.58 -11.02 -6.55
CA GLU A 68 -6.99 -11.24 -6.90
C GLU A 68 -7.45 -12.58 -6.29
N THR A 69 -8.70 -12.61 -5.85
CA THR A 69 -9.35 -13.74 -5.19
C THR A 69 -10.75 -13.92 -5.76
N GLU A 70 -11.41 -15.03 -5.41
CA GLU A 70 -12.83 -15.13 -5.66
C GLU A 70 -13.59 -13.98 -4.99
N LYS A 71 -14.54 -13.41 -5.75
CA LYS A 71 -15.38 -12.32 -5.28
C LYS A 71 -16.26 -12.83 -4.13
N ILE A 72 -16.22 -12.12 -3.01
CA ILE A 72 -17.15 -12.31 -1.89
C ILE A 72 -18.18 -11.18 -1.85
N MET A 73 -19.30 -11.39 -1.17
CA MET A 73 -20.23 -10.33 -0.80
C MET A 73 -19.79 -9.66 0.51
N PRO A 74 -20.15 -8.37 0.77
CA PRO A 74 -19.74 -7.67 1.99
C PRO A 74 -20.16 -8.33 3.30
N ASN A 75 -21.24 -9.11 3.28
CA ASN A 75 -21.76 -9.85 4.43
C ASN A 75 -21.21 -11.28 4.55
N GLU A 76 -20.43 -11.77 3.57
CA GLU A 76 -19.80 -13.08 3.61
C GLU A 76 -18.55 -13.07 4.48
N LYS A 77 -18.36 -14.14 5.25
CA LYS A 77 -17.19 -14.26 6.12
C LYS A 77 -15.95 -14.60 5.31
N THR A 78 -14.86 -13.94 5.66
CA THR A 78 -13.52 -14.21 5.15
C THR A 78 -12.51 -13.97 6.26
N THR A 79 -11.22 -14.11 5.94
CA THR A 79 -10.14 -13.94 6.91
C THR A 79 -9.62 -12.50 6.87
N PHE A 80 -9.36 -11.96 8.06
CA PHE A 80 -8.77 -10.64 8.27
C PHE A 80 -7.58 -10.74 9.22
N ALA A 81 -6.62 -9.82 9.12
CA ALA A 81 -5.52 -9.71 10.07
C ALA A 81 -5.08 -8.25 10.21
N PHE A 82 -4.55 -7.91 11.39
CA PHE A 82 -3.87 -6.64 11.59
C PHE A 82 -2.45 -6.76 11.07
N ARG A 83 -2.02 -5.77 10.30
CA ARG A 83 -0.63 -5.61 9.90
C ARG A 83 0.10 -4.79 10.96
N LEU A 84 1.40 -5.04 11.14
CA LEU A 84 2.25 -4.22 12.01
C LEU A 84 2.02 -2.73 11.74
N GLU A 85 1.84 -1.96 12.81
CA GLU A 85 1.61 -0.51 12.80
C GLU A 85 0.32 -0.04 12.08
N ARG A 86 -0.59 -0.94 11.71
CA ARG A 86 -1.90 -0.59 11.16
C ARG A 86 -2.99 -0.69 12.22
N LYS A 87 -3.81 0.37 12.32
CA LYS A 87 -4.94 0.47 13.27
C LYS A 87 -6.09 -0.47 12.92
N TYR A 88 -6.25 -0.80 11.64
CA TYR A 88 -7.41 -1.51 11.10
C TYR A 88 -6.98 -2.78 10.38
N PRO A 89 -7.84 -3.80 10.35
CA PRO A 89 -7.49 -5.09 9.76
C PRO A 89 -7.67 -5.07 8.24
N SER A 90 -6.76 -5.74 7.53
CA SER A 90 -6.89 -5.98 6.09
C SER A 90 -7.52 -7.35 5.85
N ARG A 91 -8.26 -7.51 4.75
CA ARG A 91 -8.65 -8.84 4.27
C ARG A 91 -7.41 -9.60 3.83
N VAL A 92 -7.27 -10.85 4.28
CA VAL A 92 -6.12 -11.70 3.98
C VAL A 92 -6.52 -13.09 3.51
N ILE A 93 -5.62 -13.75 2.80
CA ILE A 93 -5.73 -15.15 2.39
C ILE A 93 -4.52 -15.93 2.92
N LYS A 94 -4.76 -17.13 3.47
CA LYS A 94 -3.69 -17.99 4.00
C LYS A 94 -3.22 -18.96 2.92
N ASN A 95 -1.96 -19.39 3.03
CA ASN A 95 -1.35 -20.43 2.19
C ASN A 95 -1.26 -20.11 0.69
N GLU A 96 -1.44 -18.85 0.30
CA GLU A 96 -1.19 -18.40 -1.06
C GLU A 96 0.22 -17.79 -1.18
N LYS A 97 0.70 -17.69 -2.41
CA LYS A 97 1.90 -16.93 -2.76
C LYS A 97 1.52 -15.61 -3.41
N GLY A 98 2.37 -14.61 -3.29
CA GLY A 98 2.12 -13.36 -3.98
C GLY A 98 2.30 -13.52 -5.48
N MET A 99 1.80 -12.56 -6.24
CA MET A 99 1.89 -12.57 -7.70
C MET A 99 3.23 -11.99 -8.14
N LEU A 100 3.96 -12.70 -9.02
CA LEU A 100 5.22 -12.16 -9.56
C LEU A 100 5.02 -10.76 -10.11
N CYS A 101 5.86 -9.83 -9.70
CA CYS A 101 5.73 -8.42 -9.99
C CYS A 101 7.05 -7.82 -10.47
N ASP A 102 6.96 -6.90 -11.42
CA ASP A 102 8.08 -6.17 -12.01
C ASP A 102 8.10 -4.68 -11.63
N SER A 103 7.19 -4.27 -10.74
CA SER A 103 6.86 -2.88 -10.49
C SER A 103 6.87 -2.56 -8.99
N VAL A 104 7.35 -1.35 -8.67
CA VAL A 104 7.26 -0.77 -7.33
C VAL A 104 6.25 0.36 -7.37
N THR A 105 5.21 0.30 -6.54
CA THR A 105 4.39 1.47 -6.26
C THR A 105 5.13 2.39 -5.32
N ILE A 106 5.21 3.66 -5.66
CA ILE A 106 5.68 4.71 -4.76
C ILE A 106 4.60 5.77 -4.56
N GLU A 107 4.55 6.32 -3.36
CA GLU A 107 3.70 7.44 -3.00
C GLU A 107 4.57 8.62 -2.55
N ILE A 108 4.52 9.72 -3.26
CA ILE A 108 5.28 10.93 -2.99
C ILE A 108 4.31 12.06 -2.63
N LYS A 109 4.61 12.78 -1.55
CA LYS A 109 3.84 13.93 -1.07
C LYS A 109 4.70 15.18 -1.04
N PHE A 110 4.05 16.33 -1.18
CA PHE A 110 4.70 17.64 -1.00
C PHE A 110 4.35 18.20 0.38
N ASP A 111 5.39 18.46 1.19
CA ASP A 111 5.25 19.17 2.46
C ASP A 111 5.13 20.68 2.20
N ASN A 112 3.95 21.25 2.47
CA ASN A 112 3.71 22.68 2.25
C ASN A 112 4.45 23.60 3.23
N VAL A 113 4.88 23.09 4.39
CA VAL A 113 5.62 23.83 5.41
C VAL A 113 7.10 23.83 5.06
N LYS A 114 7.68 22.66 4.85
CA LYS A 114 9.12 22.50 4.51
C LYS A 114 9.44 22.82 3.05
N LYS A 115 8.42 22.88 2.18
CA LYS A 115 8.56 23.11 0.72
C LYS A 115 9.39 22.03 0.02
N GLU A 116 9.27 20.79 0.47
CA GLU A 116 10.03 19.64 -0.05
C GLU A 116 9.11 18.49 -0.44
N TYR A 117 9.59 17.63 -1.34
CA TYR A 117 8.95 16.35 -1.61
C TYR A 117 9.51 15.30 -0.68
N TYR A 118 8.63 14.43 -0.18
CA TYR A 118 9.02 13.30 0.64
C TYR A 118 8.31 12.03 0.19
N LEU A 119 8.96 10.89 0.40
CA LEU A 119 8.36 9.58 0.23
C LEU A 119 7.40 9.31 1.38
N SER A 120 6.14 9.03 1.08
CA SER A 120 5.09 8.65 2.03
C SER A 120 5.08 7.14 2.26
N THR A 121 5.14 6.35 1.19
CA THR A 121 5.26 4.88 1.25
C THR A 121 5.78 4.32 -0.08
N ALA A 122 6.20 3.05 -0.06
CA ALA A 122 6.53 2.28 -1.24
C ALA A 122 6.28 0.78 -0.97
N TYR A 123 5.91 0.03 -2.00
CA TYR A 123 5.75 -1.42 -1.93
C TYR A 123 5.88 -2.08 -3.31
N VAL A 124 6.27 -3.36 -3.35
CA VAL A 124 6.24 -4.15 -4.58
C VAL A 124 4.77 -4.44 -4.95
N GLY A 125 4.37 -4.04 -6.15
CA GLY A 125 2.99 -4.16 -6.60
C GLY A 125 2.52 -2.99 -7.45
N PHE A 126 1.19 -2.86 -7.53
CA PHE A 126 0.49 -1.80 -8.25
C PHE A 126 -0.36 -0.97 -7.28
N PRO A 127 -0.67 0.30 -7.60
CA PRO A 127 -1.58 1.12 -6.82
C PRO A 127 -2.89 0.40 -6.57
N CYS A 128 -3.39 0.47 -5.34
CA CYS A 128 -4.69 -0.07 -4.96
C CYS A 128 -5.49 0.99 -4.18
N PRO A 129 -6.83 0.99 -4.29
CA PRO A 129 -7.66 1.85 -3.46
C PRO A 129 -7.39 1.65 -1.96
N TYR A 130 -7.59 2.71 -1.18
CA TYR A 130 -7.64 2.58 0.28
C TYR A 130 -8.69 1.53 0.68
N GLU A 131 -8.47 0.91 1.84
CA GLU A 131 -9.47 0.03 2.43
C GLU A 131 -10.74 0.83 2.79
N PRO A 132 -11.94 0.23 2.68
CA PRO A 132 -13.18 1.02 2.68
C PRO A 132 -13.42 1.79 3.99
N PHE A 133 -12.89 1.32 5.12
CA PHE A 133 -12.97 2.01 6.42
C PHE A 133 -12.16 3.31 6.49
N TYR A 134 -11.28 3.60 5.51
CA TYR A 134 -10.60 4.89 5.42
C TYR A 134 -11.41 5.95 4.66
N ILE A 135 -12.58 5.58 4.12
CA ILE A 135 -13.44 6.47 3.34
C ILE A 135 -14.66 6.82 4.19
N SER A 136 -14.80 8.09 4.54
CA SER A 136 -15.82 8.56 5.50
C SER A 136 -17.24 8.58 4.95
N ASP A 137 -17.40 8.80 3.64
CA ASP A 137 -18.71 8.82 3.00
C ASP A 137 -19.02 7.44 2.40
N GLU A 138 -19.74 6.61 3.16
CA GLU A 138 -20.17 5.26 2.73
C GLU A 138 -21.12 5.29 1.52
N THR A 139 -21.68 6.45 1.17
CA THR A 139 -22.56 6.60 0.00
C THR A 139 -21.80 7.00 -1.26
N SER A 140 -20.55 7.42 -1.12
CA SER A 140 -19.69 7.86 -2.22
C SER A 140 -19.36 6.73 -3.20
N ASP A 141 -19.06 7.11 -4.43
CA ASP A 141 -18.58 6.15 -5.43
C ASP A 141 -17.18 5.63 -5.10
N GLU A 142 -16.36 6.43 -4.42
CA GLU A 142 -15.04 6.02 -3.91
C GLU A 142 -15.17 4.85 -2.94
N PHE A 143 -16.08 4.96 -1.96
CA PHE A 143 -16.34 3.88 -1.00
C PHE A 143 -16.82 2.60 -1.70
N LYS A 144 -17.78 2.72 -2.64
CA LYS A 144 -18.31 1.56 -3.36
C LYS A 144 -17.24 0.87 -4.21
N GLN A 145 -16.37 1.65 -4.86
CA GLN A 145 -15.26 1.12 -5.66
C GLN A 145 -14.22 0.45 -4.78
N ALA A 146 -13.84 1.05 -3.66
CA ALA A 146 -12.95 0.44 -2.68
C ALA A 146 -13.54 -0.88 -2.15
N LEU A 147 -14.82 -0.89 -1.76
CA LEU A 147 -15.47 -2.09 -1.25
C LEU A 147 -15.54 -3.21 -2.30
N ASP A 148 -15.93 -2.91 -3.55
CA ASP A 148 -15.95 -3.91 -4.62
C ASP A 148 -14.55 -4.44 -4.94
N PHE A 149 -13.54 -3.55 -4.93
CA PHE A 149 -12.13 -3.93 -5.11
C PHE A 149 -11.69 -4.90 -4.01
N TRP A 150 -11.87 -4.55 -2.75
CA TRP A 150 -11.47 -5.37 -1.60
C TRP A 150 -12.35 -6.61 -1.37
N CYS A 151 -13.53 -6.68 -1.98
CA CYS A 151 -14.32 -7.90 -2.10
C CYS A 151 -13.75 -8.88 -3.15
N LYS A 152 -12.87 -8.43 -4.05
CA LYS A 152 -12.19 -9.26 -5.05
C LYS A 152 -10.71 -9.45 -4.78
N HIS A 153 -10.12 -8.70 -3.86
CA HIS A 153 -8.70 -8.76 -3.55
C HIS A 153 -8.46 -9.05 -2.07
N ALA A 154 -7.33 -9.69 -1.79
CA ALA A 154 -6.86 -9.92 -0.43
C ALA A 154 -5.33 -9.82 -0.38
N LEU A 155 -4.80 -9.51 0.80
CA LEU A 155 -3.36 -9.62 1.04
C LEU A 155 -2.97 -11.07 1.38
N VAL A 156 -1.82 -11.52 0.91
CA VAL A 156 -1.24 -12.79 1.35
C VAL A 156 -0.87 -12.66 2.83
N TYR A 157 -1.37 -13.58 3.65
CA TYR A 157 -1.10 -13.59 5.08
C TYR A 157 0.37 -13.90 5.37
N ASP A 158 1.01 -13.04 6.16
CA ASP A 158 2.40 -13.21 6.60
C ASP A 158 2.49 -13.06 8.13
N SER A 159 2.73 -14.17 8.82
CA SER A 159 2.81 -14.22 10.28
C SER A 159 3.99 -13.42 10.87
N VAL A 160 4.96 -12.99 10.05
CA VAL A 160 6.09 -12.17 10.52
C VAL A 160 5.66 -10.72 10.72
N ILE A 161 4.76 -10.23 9.86
CA ILE A 161 4.34 -8.82 9.81
C ILE A 161 2.83 -8.62 10.06
N MET A 162 2.11 -9.69 10.40
CA MET A 162 0.69 -9.67 10.70
C MET A 162 0.37 -10.43 11.99
N ASP A 163 -0.58 -9.90 12.75
CA ASP A 163 -1.14 -10.55 13.94
C ASP A 163 -1.89 -11.84 13.58
N SER A 164 -2.40 -12.51 14.62
CA SER A 164 -3.27 -13.67 14.43
C SER A 164 -4.49 -13.31 13.59
N ALA A 165 -4.67 -14.03 12.50
CA ALA A 165 -5.80 -13.85 11.63
C ALA A 165 -7.12 -14.30 12.29
N PHE A 166 -8.21 -13.61 11.99
CA PHE A 166 -9.55 -13.87 12.52
C PHE A 166 -10.59 -13.85 11.39
N GLU A 167 -11.76 -14.44 11.63
CA GLU A 167 -12.85 -14.45 10.66
C GLU A 167 -13.86 -13.32 10.93
N ALA A 168 -14.24 -12.61 9.88
CA ALA A 168 -15.29 -11.59 9.90
C ALA A 168 -15.82 -11.37 8.47
N SER A 169 -16.92 -10.65 8.32
CA SER A 169 -17.34 -10.04 7.05
C SER A 169 -16.87 -8.58 6.94
N TRP A 170 -16.90 -8.01 5.73
CA TRP A 170 -16.66 -6.57 5.57
C TRP A 170 -17.67 -5.74 6.36
N ASP A 171 -18.95 -6.12 6.37
CA ASP A 171 -19.98 -5.43 7.18
C ASP A 171 -19.63 -5.40 8.67
N GLU A 172 -19.14 -6.52 9.22
CA GLU A 172 -18.72 -6.62 10.62
C GLU A 172 -17.48 -5.75 10.90
N VAL A 173 -16.50 -5.76 9.99
CA VAL A 173 -15.27 -4.95 10.09
C VAL A 173 -15.60 -3.46 10.03
N LEU A 174 -16.39 -3.02 9.05
CA LEU A 174 -16.75 -1.62 8.86
C LEU A 174 -17.57 -1.08 10.03
N LYS A 175 -18.49 -1.88 10.57
CA LYS A 175 -19.26 -1.53 11.77
C LYS A 175 -18.39 -1.41 13.03
N LYS A 176 -17.38 -2.27 13.18
CA LYS A 176 -16.50 -2.30 14.36
C LYS A 176 -15.41 -1.23 14.30
N TYR A 177 -14.96 -0.90 13.10
CA TYR A 177 -13.89 0.05 12.83
C TYR A 177 -14.40 1.17 11.91
N PRO A 178 -15.33 2.01 12.39
CA PRO A 178 -15.88 3.08 11.57
C PRO A 178 -14.77 4.06 11.16
N SER A 179 -14.98 4.69 10.00
CA SER A 179 -14.13 5.77 9.52
C SER A 179 -13.95 6.83 10.61
N GLY A 180 -12.70 7.15 10.92
CA GLY A 180 -12.32 8.15 11.92
C GLY A 180 -12.44 9.58 11.41
#